data_AF-A0A2S7EPN1-F1
#
_entry.id   AF-A0A2S7EPN1-F1
#
_cell.length_a   1.000
_cell.length_b   1.000
_cell.length_c   1.000
_cell.angle_alpha   90.00
_cell.angle_beta   90.00
_cell.angle_gamma   90.00
#
_symmetry.space_group_name_H-M   'P 1'
#
loop_
_entity.id
_entity.type
_entity.pdbx_description
1 polymer ?
#
loop_
_entity_poly.entity_id
_entity_poly.type
_entity_poly.pdbx_seq_one_letter_code
_entity_poly.pdbx_strand_id
1 'polypeptide(L)'
;MHRYVLVDCAVRRDAANTLRFYAEDLPHRSLFLGRPEQAHADAGPWLVQVDTTTTLHGWLNALDGTCVPCVSYLASPLAFEPVFAHLQSMLAMALPDGSSALLRFYDPRVMQRLRHVLSAAQLDGLTSPFTEWHTCLGRLTNAH
;
A
#
# COMPACT_ATOMS: atom_id res chain seq x y z
N MET A 1 1.93 15.43 -10.17
CA MET A 1 1.30 14.53 -9.17
C MET A 1 1.61 13.10 -9.57
N HIS A 2 2.21 12.31 -8.68
CA HIS A 2 2.50 10.90 -8.92
C HIS A 2 1.33 10.04 -8.44
N ARG A 3 1.09 8.93 -9.14
CA ARG A 3 0.08 7.93 -8.77
C ARG A 3 0.76 6.64 -8.39
N TYR A 4 0.25 6.02 -7.34
CA TYR A 4 0.75 4.75 -6.86
C TYR A 4 -0.40 3.79 -6.59
N VAL A 5 -0.08 2.51 -6.66
CA VAL A 5 -0.93 1.44 -6.16
C VAL A 5 -0.17 0.66 -5.11
N LEU A 6 -0.87 0.35 -4.03
CA LEU A 6 -0.41 -0.50 -2.96
C LEU A 6 -1.26 -1.77 -2.98
N VAL A 7 -0.61 -2.92 -3.21
CA VAL A 7 -1.29 -4.19 -3.45
C VAL A 7 -0.92 -5.18 -2.36
N ASP A 8 -1.90 -5.63 -1.57
CA ASP A 8 -1.75 -6.77 -0.67
C ASP A 8 -1.75 -8.07 -1.50
N CYS A 9 -0.55 -8.60 -1.78
CA CYS A 9 -0.41 -9.80 -2.59
C CYS A 9 -0.79 -11.09 -1.84
N ALA A 10 -1.15 -11.03 -0.55
CA ALA A 10 -1.58 -12.21 0.21
C ALA A 10 -2.88 -12.84 -0.32
N VAL A 11 -3.69 -12.09 -1.09
CA VAL A 11 -5.00 -12.57 -1.57
C VAL A 11 -4.91 -13.69 -2.61
N ARG A 12 -3.79 -13.79 -3.34
CA ARG A 12 -3.57 -14.84 -4.33
C ARG A 12 -2.09 -15.21 -4.37
N ARG A 13 -1.80 -16.51 -4.42
CA ARG A 13 -0.43 -17.05 -4.45
C ARG A 13 0.41 -16.51 -5.62
N ASP A 14 -0.22 -16.21 -6.75
CA ASP A 14 0.43 -15.71 -7.96
C ASP A 14 0.45 -14.16 -8.08
N ALA A 15 -0.12 -13.44 -7.10
CA ALA A 15 -0.32 -11.99 -7.20
C ALA A 15 1.00 -11.24 -7.39
N ALA A 16 2.01 -11.51 -6.56
CA ALA A 16 3.30 -10.82 -6.66
C ALA A 16 4.02 -11.10 -7.97
N ASN A 17 3.98 -12.34 -8.47
CA ASN A 17 4.56 -12.70 -9.77
C ASN A 17 3.86 -11.96 -10.91
N THR A 18 2.53 -11.96 -10.90
CA THR A 18 1.71 -11.29 -11.91
C THR A 18 1.89 -9.77 -11.87
N LEU A 19 1.96 -9.19 -10.67
CA LEU A 19 2.25 -7.77 -10.48
C LEU A 19 3.58 -7.39 -11.12
N ARG A 20 4.66 -8.13 -10.83
CA ARG A 20 5.99 -7.87 -11.40
C ARG A 20 6.02 -7.99 -12.91
N PHE A 21 5.27 -8.94 -13.48
CA PHE A 21 5.13 -9.07 -14.93
C PHE A 21 4.49 -7.83 -15.56
N TYR A 22 3.38 -7.34 -15.01
CA TYR A 22 2.71 -6.14 -15.54
C TYR A 22 3.42 -4.82 -15.19
N ALA A 23 4.25 -4.83 -14.15
CA ALA A 23 4.99 -3.66 -13.66
C ALA A 23 6.46 -3.66 -14.07
N GLU A 24 6.89 -4.53 -15.00
CA GLU A 24 8.31 -4.71 -15.39
C GLU A 24 9.01 -3.38 -15.71
N ASP A 25 8.34 -2.51 -16.48
CA ASP A 25 8.85 -1.19 -16.88
C ASP A 25 8.47 -0.05 -15.90
N LEU A 26 7.86 -0.37 -14.76
CA LEU A 26 7.41 0.60 -13.76
C LEU A 26 8.26 0.52 -12.48
N PRO A 27 8.48 1.64 -11.77
CA PRO A 27 9.05 1.58 -10.42
C PRO A 27 8.13 0.76 -9.50
N HIS A 28 8.63 -0.38 -9.03
CA HIS A 28 7.89 -1.25 -8.12
C HIS A 28 8.81 -1.92 -7.09
N ARG A 29 8.30 -2.12 -5.87
CA ARG A 29 9.08 -2.74 -4.78
C ARG A 29 8.16 -3.27 -3.67
N SER A 30 8.49 -4.43 -3.11
CA SER A 30 7.87 -4.91 -1.88
C SER A 30 8.27 -4.02 -0.70
N LEU A 31 7.30 -3.58 0.11
CA LEU A 31 7.62 -2.84 1.34
C LEU A 31 8.35 -3.71 2.38
N PHE A 32 8.37 -5.04 2.20
CA PHE A 32 9.14 -5.96 3.05
C PHE A 32 10.63 -6.04 2.69
N LEU A 33 11.10 -5.37 1.62
CA LEU A 33 12.52 -5.37 1.27
C LEU A 33 13.36 -4.82 2.43
N GLY A 34 14.36 -5.58 2.90
CA GLY A 34 15.23 -5.20 4.02
C GLY A 34 14.56 -5.27 5.39
N ARG A 35 13.36 -5.87 5.50
CA ARG A 35 12.62 -6.06 6.74
C ARG A 35 12.66 -7.53 7.19
N PRO A 36 12.38 -7.83 8.48
CA PRO A 36 12.24 -9.22 8.95
C PRO A 36 11.24 -10.05 8.11
N GLU A 37 10.20 -9.41 7.57
CA GLU A 37 9.15 -10.01 6.75
C GLU A 37 9.58 -10.29 5.30
N GLN A 38 10.82 -10.00 4.90
CA GLN A 38 11.29 -10.14 3.51
C GLN A 38 11.06 -11.55 2.94
N ALA A 39 11.16 -12.59 3.77
CA ALA A 39 10.87 -13.97 3.37
C ALA A 39 9.42 -14.19 2.89
N HIS A 40 8.51 -13.25 3.21
CA HIS A 40 7.11 -13.26 2.83
C HIS A 40 6.76 -12.22 1.77
N ALA A 41 7.76 -11.66 1.05
CA ALA A 41 7.54 -10.62 0.04
C ALA A 41 6.51 -11.01 -1.03
N ASP A 42 6.43 -12.29 -1.42
CA ASP A 42 5.44 -12.77 -2.41
C ASP A 42 3.99 -12.71 -1.90
N ALA A 43 3.78 -12.65 -0.59
CA ALA A 43 2.49 -12.43 0.06
C ALA A 43 2.43 -11.04 0.73
N GLY A 44 3.40 -10.17 0.48
CA GLY A 44 3.54 -8.88 1.14
C GLY A 44 2.87 -7.74 0.36
N PRO A 45 2.86 -6.54 0.94
CA PRO A 45 2.47 -5.34 0.22
C PRO A 45 3.52 -4.94 -0.81
N TRP A 46 3.08 -4.70 -2.04
CA TRP A 46 3.90 -4.13 -3.11
C TRP A 46 3.42 -2.72 -3.43
N LEU A 47 4.38 -1.79 -3.51
CA LEU A 47 4.17 -0.45 -4.03
C LEU A 47 4.57 -0.43 -5.51
N VAL A 48 3.71 0.13 -6.36
CA VAL A 48 3.99 0.38 -7.78
C VAL A 48 3.66 1.83 -8.10
N GLN A 49 4.56 2.55 -8.76
CA GLN A 49 4.23 3.83 -9.39
C GLN A 49 3.58 3.57 -10.74
N VAL A 50 2.39 4.15 -10.97
CA VAL A 50 1.59 3.91 -12.17
C VAL A 50 1.35 5.21 -12.95
N ASP A 51 1.20 5.09 -14.25
CA ASP A 51 0.68 6.13 -15.13
C ASP A 51 -0.73 5.76 -15.62
N THR A 52 -1.38 6.59 -16.44
CA THR A 52 -2.74 6.32 -16.97
C THR A 52 -2.80 5.26 -18.06
N THR A 53 -1.66 4.83 -18.58
CA THR A 53 -1.55 3.99 -19.78
C THR A 53 -1.20 2.54 -19.48
N THR A 54 -0.84 2.22 -18.24
CA THR A 54 -0.40 0.87 -17.89
C THR A 54 -1.47 -0.21 -18.05
N THR A 55 -1.08 -1.35 -18.62
CA THR A 55 -1.87 -2.59 -18.71
C THR A 55 -2.17 -3.20 -17.34
N LEU A 56 -1.40 -2.83 -16.31
CA LEU A 56 -1.59 -3.22 -14.93
C LEU A 56 -3.00 -2.91 -14.42
N HIS A 57 -3.63 -1.82 -14.87
CA HIS A 57 -4.98 -1.44 -14.43
C HIS A 57 -6.04 -2.50 -14.70
N GLY A 58 -5.97 -3.18 -15.85
CA GLY A 58 -6.93 -4.23 -16.19
C GLY A 58 -6.85 -5.39 -15.20
N TRP A 59 -5.63 -5.79 -14.85
CA TRP A 59 -5.39 -6.81 -13.85
C TRP A 59 -5.79 -6.35 -12.43
N LEU A 60 -5.45 -5.12 -12.03
CA LEU A 60 -5.83 -4.57 -10.72
C LEU A 60 -7.35 -4.51 -10.55
N ASN A 61 -8.08 -4.09 -11.58
CA ASN A 61 -9.54 -4.07 -11.55
C ASN A 61 -10.13 -5.48 -11.40
N ALA A 62 -9.56 -6.46 -12.10
CA ALA A 62 -9.97 -7.86 -11.94
C ALA A 62 -9.63 -8.42 -10.55
N LEU A 63 -8.48 -8.00 -9.99
CA LEU A 63 -8.03 -8.40 -8.66
C LEU A 63 -8.91 -7.82 -7.55
N ASP A 64 -9.21 -6.52 -7.61
CA ASP A 64 -10.04 -5.82 -6.62
C ASP A 64 -11.54 -6.16 -6.78
N GLY A 65 -11.95 -6.65 -7.96
CA GLY A 65 -13.27 -7.23 -8.21
C GLY A 65 -13.49 -8.64 -7.62
N THR A 66 -12.47 -9.23 -7.00
CA THR A 66 -12.62 -10.48 -6.23
C THR A 66 -13.29 -10.21 -4.87
N CYS A 67 -13.69 -11.26 -4.13
CA CYS A 67 -14.38 -11.08 -2.83
C CYS A 67 -13.52 -10.46 -1.72
N VAL A 68 -12.20 -10.25 -1.91
CA VAL A 68 -11.29 -9.75 -0.87
C VAL A 68 -10.60 -8.46 -1.32
N PRO A 69 -10.94 -7.31 -0.72
CA PRO A 69 -10.23 -6.03 -0.94
C PRO A 69 -8.73 -6.16 -0.75
N CYS A 70 -7.94 -5.69 -1.72
CA CYS A 70 -6.48 -5.79 -1.67
C CYS A 70 -5.72 -4.66 -2.35
N VAL A 71 -6.41 -3.74 -3.04
CA VAL A 71 -5.75 -2.63 -3.74
C VAL A 71 -6.09 -1.31 -3.04
N SER A 72 -5.06 -0.50 -2.79
CA SER A 72 -5.21 0.92 -2.47
C SER A 72 -4.58 1.77 -3.57
N TYR A 73 -5.28 2.83 -3.98
CA TYR A 73 -4.81 3.81 -4.95
C TYR A 73 -4.41 5.08 -4.22
N LEU A 74 -3.21 5.59 -4.49
CA LEU A 74 -2.61 6.72 -3.77
C LEU A 74 -2.20 7.81 -4.76
N ALA A 75 -2.29 9.08 -4.34
CA ALA A 75 -1.64 10.19 -5.03
C ALA A 75 -0.74 10.96 -4.08
N SER A 76 0.45 11.33 -4.56
CA SER A 76 1.44 12.09 -3.79
C SER A 76 2.21 13.06 -4.70
N PRO A 77 2.60 14.25 -4.21
CA PRO A 77 3.55 15.10 -4.91
C PRO A 77 4.97 14.53 -4.89
N LEU A 78 5.27 13.56 -4.03
CA LEU A 78 6.59 12.97 -3.89
C LEU A 78 6.82 11.84 -4.91
N ALA A 79 8.09 11.67 -5.30
CA ALA A 79 8.54 10.58 -6.16
C ALA A 79 8.60 9.22 -5.40
N PHE A 80 8.92 8.15 -6.12
CA PHE A 80 8.83 6.77 -5.62
C PHE A 80 9.61 6.53 -4.33
N GLU A 81 10.89 6.91 -4.26
CA GLU A 81 11.74 6.57 -3.11
C GLU A 81 11.27 7.21 -1.79
N PRO A 82 10.93 8.51 -1.71
CA PRO A 82 10.33 9.08 -0.51
C PRO A 82 9.01 8.41 -0.10
N VAL A 83 8.14 8.08 -1.06
CA VAL A 83 6.86 7.39 -0.80
C VAL A 83 7.11 5.99 -0.26
N PHE A 84 8.03 5.24 -0.88
CA PHE A 84 8.43 3.91 -0.45
C PHE A 84 8.98 3.94 0.97
N ALA A 85 9.93 4.84 1.25
CA ALA A 85 10.54 4.97 2.58
C ALA A 85 9.50 5.30 3.66
N HIS A 86 8.58 6.22 3.37
CA HIS A 86 7.48 6.56 4.26
C HIS A 86 6.59 5.34 4.56
N LEU A 87 6.03 4.71 3.54
CA LEU A 87 5.14 3.55 3.71
C LEU A 87 5.86 2.39 4.41
N GLN A 88 7.12 2.14 4.03
CA GLN A 88 7.91 1.12 4.68
C GLN A 88 8.11 1.45 6.17
N SER A 89 8.40 2.70 6.54
CA SER A 89 8.57 3.12 7.93
C SER A 89 7.31 2.87 8.79
N MET A 90 6.12 3.01 8.18
CA MET A 90 4.83 2.82 8.85
C MET A 90 4.45 1.35 9.07
N LEU A 91 5.22 0.39 8.55
CA LEU A 91 4.96 -1.03 8.78
C LEU A 91 5.20 -1.46 10.24
N ALA A 92 6.10 -0.79 10.96
CA ALA A 92 6.46 -1.17 12.32
C ALA A 92 5.71 -0.29 13.33
N MET A 93 4.95 -0.93 14.22
CA MET A 93 4.26 -0.27 15.33
C MET A 93 4.82 -0.78 16.66
N ALA A 94 5.28 0.13 17.51
CA ALA A 94 5.71 -0.21 18.86
C ALA A 94 4.49 -0.50 19.75
N LEU A 95 4.57 -1.59 20.52
CA LEU A 95 3.58 -1.98 21.52
C LEU A 95 4.01 -1.51 22.93
N PRO A 96 3.07 -1.40 23.90
CA PRO A 96 3.37 -0.92 25.25
C PRO A 96 4.42 -1.74 26.00
N ASP A 97 4.59 -3.02 25.64
CA ASP A 97 5.58 -3.93 26.22
C ASP A 97 6.97 -3.82 25.57
N GLY A 98 7.15 -2.89 24.63
CA GLY A 98 8.41 -2.67 23.90
C GLY A 98 8.61 -3.60 22.70
N SER A 99 7.68 -4.52 22.44
CA SER A 99 7.71 -5.33 21.22
C SER A 99 7.25 -4.53 20.00
N SER A 100 7.50 -5.07 18.80
CA SER A 100 7.07 -4.48 17.53
C SER A 100 6.04 -5.38 16.85
N ALA A 101 4.99 -4.76 16.31
CA ALA A 101 3.96 -5.43 15.52
C ALA A 101 3.92 -4.86 14.11
N LEU A 102 3.54 -5.71 13.14
CA LEU A 102 3.32 -5.31 11.77
C LEU A 102 1.97 -4.59 11.63
N LEU A 103 2.00 -3.29 11.34
CA LEU A 103 0.80 -2.51 11.03
C LEU A 103 0.39 -2.75 9.58
N ARG A 104 -0.71 -3.50 9.39
CA ARG A 104 -1.21 -3.86 8.06
C ARG A 104 -2.05 -2.77 7.40
N PHE A 105 -1.59 -1.51 7.40
CA PHE A 105 -2.32 -0.41 6.75
C PHE A 105 -2.58 -0.63 5.25
N TYR A 106 -1.82 -1.52 4.61
CA TYR A 106 -1.94 -1.89 3.21
C TYR A 106 -3.14 -2.80 2.91
N ASP A 107 -3.70 -3.49 3.91
CA ASP A 107 -4.96 -4.22 3.78
C ASP A 107 -6.10 -3.18 3.82
N PRO A 108 -6.91 -3.01 2.75
CA PRO A 108 -7.97 -2.01 2.72
C PRO A 108 -8.95 -2.08 3.89
N ARG A 109 -9.22 -3.28 4.42
CA ARG A 109 -10.14 -3.50 5.55
C ARG A 109 -9.52 -3.02 6.85
N VAL A 110 -8.21 -3.22 7.01
CA VAL A 110 -7.46 -2.69 8.15
C VAL A 110 -7.36 -1.18 8.04
N MET A 111 -6.99 -0.64 6.87
CA MET A 111 -6.98 0.80 6.63
C MET A 111 -8.31 1.42 7.00
N GLN A 112 -9.43 0.81 6.59
CA GLN A 112 -10.78 1.26 6.94
C GLN A 112 -11.00 1.38 8.45
N ARG A 113 -10.54 0.40 9.22
CA ARG A 113 -10.64 0.41 10.68
C ARG A 113 -9.72 1.44 11.32
N LEU A 114 -8.49 1.58 10.82
CA LEU A 114 -7.52 2.55 11.32
C LEU A 114 -8.05 3.98 11.28
N ARG A 115 -8.88 4.33 10.28
CA ARG A 115 -9.57 5.64 10.18
C ARG A 115 -10.38 6.00 11.42
N HIS A 116 -10.85 5.00 12.17
CA HIS A 116 -11.73 5.17 13.32
C HIS A 116 -11.03 4.94 14.66
N VAL A 117 -9.84 4.34 14.65
CA VAL A 117 -9.10 3.95 15.86
C VAL A 117 -7.88 4.85 16.09
N LEU A 118 -7.22 5.30 15.03
CA LEU A 118 -6.10 6.22 15.15
C LEU A 118 -6.59 7.61 15.57
N SER A 119 -5.81 8.29 16.41
CA SER A 119 -6.01 9.72 16.65
C SER A 119 -5.75 10.51 15.37
N ALA A 120 -6.25 11.75 15.30
CA ALA A 120 -6.03 12.61 14.15
C ALA A 120 -4.53 12.77 13.82
N ALA A 121 -3.67 12.93 14.83
CA ALA A 121 -2.23 13.06 14.64
C ALA A 121 -1.57 11.77 14.15
N GLN A 122 -2.04 10.59 14.60
CA GLN A 122 -1.53 9.30 14.12
C GLN A 122 -1.97 9.03 12.68
N LEU A 123 -3.22 9.34 12.36
CA LEU A 123 -3.74 9.19 11.01
C LEU A 123 -3.02 10.14 10.04
N ASP A 124 -2.81 11.39 10.45
CA ASP A 124 -2.02 12.37 9.69
C ASP A 124 -0.58 11.89 9.49
N GLY A 125 0.08 11.36 10.53
CA GLY A 125 1.40 10.75 10.40
C GLY A 125 1.46 9.61 9.37
N LEU A 126 0.41 8.79 9.28
CA LEU A 126 0.31 7.73 8.28
C LEU A 126 0.07 8.28 6.86
N THR A 127 -0.80 9.29 6.72
CA THR A 127 -1.30 9.74 5.41
C THR A 127 -0.63 11.01 4.86
N SER A 128 0.20 11.70 5.64
CA SER A 128 0.74 13.03 5.34
C SER A 128 1.37 13.19 3.94
N PRO A 129 2.13 12.23 3.39
CA PRO A 129 2.69 12.38 2.05
C PRO A 129 1.66 12.29 0.92
N PHE A 130 0.42 11.91 1.22
CA PHE A 130 -0.62 11.61 0.24
C PHE A 130 -1.69 12.69 0.23
N THR A 131 -2.01 13.20 -0.95
CA THR A 131 -3.19 14.06 -1.13
C THR A 131 -4.46 13.23 -1.20
N GLU A 132 -4.32 11.96 -1.61
CA GLU A 132 -5.41 11.06 -1.90
C GLU A 132 -5.02 9.62 -1.54
N TRP A 133 -5.92 8.93 -0.82
CA TRP A 133 -5.84 7.50 -0.56
C TRP A 133 -7.22 6.87 -0.78
N HIS A 134 -7.33 5.89 -1.67
CA HIS A 134 -8.59 5.26 -2.04
C HIS A 134 -8.51 3.76 -1.93
N THR A 135 -9.62 3.16 -1.55
CA THR A 135 -9.86 1.72 -1.57
C THR A 135 -11.27 1.47 -2.08
N CYS A 136 -11.61 0.23 -2.42
CA CYS A 136 -13.01 -0.15 -2.66
C CYS A 136 -13.92 0.04 -1.43
N LEU A 137 -13.35 0.28 -0.24
CA LEU A 137 -14.05 0.51 1.03
C LEU A 137 -14.11 1.99 1.43
N GLY A 138 -13.71 2.91 0.53
CA GLY A 138 -13.83 4.36 0.73
C GLY A 138 -12.53 5.12 0.47
N ARG A 139 -12.62 6.45 0.65
CA ARG A 139 -11.59 7.43 0.28
C ARG A 139 -11.21 8.32 1.46
N LEU A 140 -9.92 8.64 1.55
CA LEU A 140 -9.36 9.71 2.36
C LEU A 140 -8.74 10.75 1.43
N THR A 141 -9.00 12.01 1.71
CA THR A 141 -8.42 13.16 0.99
C THR A 141 -7.83 14.09 2.02
N ASN A 142 -6.54 14.41 1.88
CA ASN A 142 -5.91 15.43 2.69
C ASN A 142 -5.95 16.74 1.91
N ALA A 143 -6.53 17.78 2.52
CA ALA A 143 -6.47 19.13 2.00
C ALA A 143 -5.09 19.71 2.35
N HIS A 144 -4.09 19.44 1.51
CA HIS A 144 -2.82 20.15 1.56
C HIS A 144 -2.81 21.21 0.46
#